data_AF-A0A920MGG7-F1
#
_entry.id   AF-A0A920MGG7-F1
#
_cell.length_a   1.000
_cell.length_b   1.000
_cell.length_c   1.000
_cell.angle_alpha   90.00
_cell.angle_beta   90.00
_cell.angle_gamma   90.00
#
_symmetry.space_group_name_H-M   'P 1'
#
loop_
_entity.id
_entity.type
_entity.pdbx_description
1 polymer ?
#
loop_
_entity_poly.entity_id
_entity_poly.type
_entity_poly.pdbx_seq_one_letter_code
_entity_poly.pdbx_strand_id
1 'polypeptide(L)'
;MYLAISKGRILEESLELLERLNIKCEESPIDSRKLIFRTNDKNMKIIIVRASDVPTYVESGKVDMGIVGKDTLLEKNSNDLLRLKDLQIAKCRLVIAGKKGVSLVSNMKIATKYPTIPSEIFSISRLALYDS
;
A
#
# COMPACT_ATOMS: atom_id res chain seq x y z
N MET A 1 1.95 8.06 19.83
CA MET A 1 1.96 7.13 18.70
C MET A 1 1.29 7.75 17.48
N TYR A 2 1.89 7.59 16.31
CA TYR A 2 1.40 7.99 15.00
C TYR A 2 1.27 6.76 14.10
N LEU A 3 0.07 6.57 13.55
CA LEU A 3 -0.24 5.52 12.58
C LEU A 3 -0.44 6.16 11.20
N ALA A 4 0.44 5.85 10.25
CA ALA A 4 0.27 6.28 8.86
C ALA A 4 -0.70 5.36 8.11
N ILE A 5 -1.65 5.94 7.40
CA ILE A 5 -2.60 5.20 6.56
C ILE A 5 -2.63 5.85 5.18
N SER A 6 -2.54 5.03 4.13
CA SER A 6 -2.65 5.52 2.77
C SER A 6 -4.09 5.88 2.40
N LYS A 7 -4.30 6.97 1.65
CA LYS A 7 -5.62 7.36 1.11
C LYS A 7 -6.30 6.29 0.23
N GLY A 8 -7.60 6.44 0.03
CA GLY A 8 -8.43 5.58 -0.83
C GLY A 8 -9.01 4.39 -0.07
N ARG A 9 -9.24 3.26 -0.77
CA ARG A 9 -9.85 2.05 -0.18
C ARG A 9 -9.20 1.56 1.11
N ILE A 10 -7.86 1.67 1.21
CA ILE A 10 -7.14 1.29 2.43
C ILE A 10 -7.58 2.17 3.61
N LEU A 11 -7.82 3.46 3.41
CA LEU A 11 -8.27 4.36 4.48
C LEU A 11 -9.64 3.93 5.00
N GLU A 12 -10.61 3.78 4.11
CA GLU A 12 -11.99 3.41 4.44
C GLU A 12 -12.03 2.09 5.24
N GLU A 13 -11.43 1.03 4.69
CA GLU A 13 -11.42 -0.28 5.34
C GLU A 13 -10.57 -0.30 6.63
N SER A 14 -9.53 0.53 6.72
CA SER A 14 -8.74 0.65 7.96
C SER A 14 -9.52 1.34 9.07
N LEU A 15 -10.30 2.38 8.75
CA LEU A 15 -11.14 3.06 9.74
C LEU A 15 -12.22 2.12 10.28
N GLU A 16 -12.84 1.31 9.44
CA GLU A 16 -13.79 0.28 9.89
C GLU A 16 -13.13 -0.75 10.81
N LEU A 17 -11.90 -1.19 10.49
CA LEU A 17 -11.16 -2.13 11.32
C LEU A 17 -10.78 -1.52 12.68
N LEU A 18 -10.33 -0.26 12.69
CA LEU A 18 -9.99 0.46 13.92
C LEU A 18 -11.23 0.72 14.78
N GLU A 19 -12.37 1.02 14.16
CA GLU A 19 -13.64 1.21 14.88
C GLU A 19 -14.09 -0.06 15.59
N ARG A 20 -13.88 -1.25 15.01
CA ARG A 20 -14.10 -2.55 15.68
C ARG A 20 -13.21 -2.75 16.90
N LEU A 21 -12.07 -2.06 16.96
CA LEU A 21 -11.16 -2.02 18.11
C LEU A 21 -11.45 -0.84 19.05
N ASN A 22 -12.59 -0.16 18.88
CA ASN A 22 -13.01 1.02 19.62
C ASN A 22 -12.06 2.23 19.47
N ILE A 23 -11.37 2.32 18.34
CA ILE A 23 -10.54 3.47 17.97
C ILE A 23 -11.27 4.26 16.89
N LYS A 24 -11.57 5.52 17.17
CA LYS A 24 -12.30 6.41 16.25
C LYS A 24 -11.61 7.76 16.15
N CYS A 25 -11.56 8.32 14.96
CA CYS A 25 -11.11 9.70 14.77
C CYS A 25 -12.15 10.68 15.33
N GLU A 26 -11.69 11.80 15.90
CA GLU A 26 -12.58 12.88 16.40
C GLU A 26 -13.35 13.55 15.25
N GLU A 27 -12.78 13.52 14.04
CA GLU A 27 -13.39 14.03 12.81
C GLU A 27 -13.12 13.04 11.66
N SER A 28 -13.99 13.02 10.64
CA SER A 28 -13.87 12.11 9.49
C SER A 28 -12.59 12.40 8.68
N PRO A 29 -11.67 11.43 8.53
CA PRO A 29 -10.51 11.57 7.65
C PRO A 29 -10.86 11.47 6.16
N ILE A 30 -12.05 10.99 5.83
CA ILE A 30 -12.51 10.80 4.44
C ILE A 30 -12.89 12.15 3.83
N ASP A 31 -13.59 12.99 4.58
CA ASP A 31 -14.20 14.23 4.10
C ASP A 31 -13.30 15.46 4.31
N SER A 32 -12.09 15.26 4.83
CA SER A 32 -11.20 16.33 5.26
C SER A 32 -9.91 16.39 4.44
N ARG A 33 -9.40 17.61 4.24
CA ARG A 33 -8.07 17.85 3.65
C ARG A 33 -6.94 17.84 4.69
N LYS A 34 -7.27 17.70 5.98
CA LYS A 34 -6.25 17.56 7.03
C LYS A 34 -5.45 16.27 6.81
N LEU A 35 -4.21 16.29 7.30
CA LEU A 35 -3.31 15.14 7.21
C LEU A 35 -3.14 14.42 8.55
N ILE A 36 -3.49 15.06 9.66
CA ILE A 36 -3.31 14.52 11.01
C ILE A 36 -4.65 14.59 11.74
N PHE A 37 -5.06 13.45 12.28
CA PHE A 37 -6.34 13.27 12.96
C PHE A 37 -6.09 12.74 14.36
N ARG A 38 -6.73 13.38 15.34
CA ARG A 38 -6.78 12.85 16.71
C ARG A 38 -7.79 11.71 16.77
N THR A 39 -7.55 10.79 17.68
CA THR A 39 -8.48 9.71 17.99
C THR A 39 -9.00 9.86 19.41
N ASN A 40 -10.04 9.09 19.74
CA ASN A 40 -10.53 8.95 21.11
C ASN A 40 -9.46 8.39 22.09
N ASP A 41 -8.42 7.72 21.59
CA ASP A 41 -7.22 7.42 22.36
C ASP A 41 -6.23 8.59 22.27
N LYS A 42 -5.98 9.25 23.42
CA LYS A 42 -5.06 10.39 23.54
C LYS A 42 -3.62 10.06 23.13
N ASN A 43 -3.24 8.78 23.18
CA ASN A 43 -1.90 8.32 22.83
C ASN A 43 -1.74 8.05 21.34
N MET A 44 -2.82 8.03 20.55
CA MET A 44 -2.77 7.71 19.14
C MET A 44 -3.32 8.81 18.25
N LYS A 45 -2.56 9.11 17.19
CA LYS A 45 -2.95 9.98 16.08
C LYS A 45 -2.83 9.22 14.78
N ILE A 46 -3.73 9.48 13.86
CA ILE A 46 -3.71 8.89 12.51
C ILE A 46 -3.21 9.96 11.55
N ILE A 47 -2.23 9.60 10.72
CA ILE A 47 -1.77 10.45 9.63
C ILE A 47 -2.19 9.85 8.30
N ILE A 48 -2.65 10.72 7.41
CA ILE A 48 -3.11 10.33 6.09
C ILE A 48 -2.08 10.80 5.06
N VAL A 49 -1.47 9.85 4.36
CA VAL A 49 -0.40 10.13 3.38
C VAL A 49 -0.65 9.39 2.08
N ARG A 50 0.18 9.63 1.07
CA ARG A 50 0.16 8.82 -0.16
C ARG A 50 0.68 7.42 0.14
N ALA A 51 0.20 6.42 -0.59
CA ALA A 51 0.62 5.03 -0.41
C ALA A 51 2.15 4.89 -0.48
N SER A 52 2.79 5.49 -1.49
CA SER A 52 4.25 5.50 -1.68
C SER A 52 5.05 6.06 -0.50
N ASP A 53 4.41 6.92 0.30
CA ASP A 53 5.10 7.67 1.35
C ASP A 53 5.04 6.93 2.70
N VAL A 54 4.07 6.03 2.90
CA VAL A 54 3.92 5.27 4.15
C VAL A 54 5.22 4.55 4.54
N PRO A 55 5.86 3.75 3.65
CA PRO A 55 7.11 3.05 3.99
C PRO A 55 8.21 4.02 4.46
N THR A 56 8.43 5.11 3.72
CA THR A 56 9.45 6.12 4.02
C THR A 56 9.20 6.83 5.35
N TYR A 57 7.94 7.09 5.70
CA TYR A 57 7.60 7.73 6.98
C TYR A 57 7.91 6.80 8.17
N VAL A 58 7.65 5.50 8.01
CA VAL A 58 7.97 4.49 9.04
C VAL A 58 9.48 4.31 9.15
N GLU A 59 10.19 4.13 8.03
CA GLU A 59 11.67 3.99 8.00
C GLU A 59 12.38 5.18 8.65
N SER A 60 11.90 6.40 8.39
CA SER A 60 12.50 7.61 8.96
C SER A 60 12.19 7.85 10.44
N GLY A 61 11.39 6.99 11.09
CA GLY A 61 10.96 7.14 12.48
C GLY A 61 10.01 8.32 12.73
N LYS A 62 9.49 8.95 11.67
CA LYS A 62 8.52 10.05 11.77
C LYS A 62 7.14 9.56 12.23
N VAL A 63 6.85 8.29 11.97
CA VAL A 63 5.67 7.58 12.48
C VAL A 63 6.10 6.23 13.03
N ASP A 64 5.30 5.69 13.95
CA ASP A 64 5.62 4.44 14.63
C ASP A 64 5.24 3.22 13.77
N MET A 65 4.12 3.30 13.04
CA MET A 65 3.59 2.20 12.22
C MET A 65 2.84 2.73 10.99
N GLY A 66 2.64 1.86 10.00
CA GLY A 66 1.93 2.18 8.77
C GLY A 66 1.04 1.06 8.25
N ILE A 67 -0.12 1.42 7.69
CA ILE A 67 -0.99 0.53 6.91
C ILE A 67 -0.87 0.93 5.44
N VAL A 68 -0.39 -0.01 4.62
CA VAL A 68 -0.15 0.20 3.19
C VAL A 68 -0.36 -1.09 2.42
N GLY A 69 -0.62 -0.97 1.11
CA GLY A 69 -0.75 -2.10 0.21
C GLY A 69 0.55 -2.90 0.08
N LYS A 70 0.41 -4.23 -0.07
CA LYS A 70 1.54 -5.16 -0.23
C LYS A 70 2.37 -4.83 -1.47
N ASP A 71 1.72 -4.39 -2.55
CA ASP A 71 2.37 -3.92 -3.78
C ASP A 71 3.38 -2.79 -3.52
N THR A 72 3.04 -1.84 -2.65
CA THR A 72 3.93 -0.72 -2.33
C THR A 72 5.12 -1.18 -1.49
N LEU A 73 4.92 -2.11 -0.56
CA LEU A 73 6.03 -2.69 0.22
C LEU A 73 7.00 -3.49 -0.67
N LEU A 74 6.45 -4.31 -1.57
CA LEU A 74 7.26 -5.10 -2.51
C LEU A 74 8.05 -4.20 -3.46
N GLU A 75 7.44 -3.14 -3.97
CA GLU A 75 8.12 -2.21 -4.88
C GLU A 75 9.21 -1.39 -4.19
N LYS A 76 8.99 -0.99 -2.93
CA LYS A 76 9.99 -0.27 -2.14
C LYS A 76 11.22 -1.13 -1.82
N ASN A 77 11.04 -2.46 -1.73
CA ASN A 77 12.09 -3.46 -1.49
C ASN A 77 13.11 -3.04 -0.41
N SER A 78 12.60 -2.69 0.78
CA SER A 78 13.42 -2.21 1.90
C SER A 78 13.53 -3.26 3.00
N ASN A 79 14.77 -3.49 3.45
CA ASN A 79 15.07 -4.40 4.56
C ASN A 79 14.82 -3.76 5.94
N ASP A 80 14.55 -2.46 5.99
CA ASP A 80 14.40 -1.68 7.22
C ASP A 80 12.95 -1.68 7.75
N LEU A 81 12.04 -2.37 7.06
CA LEU A 81 10.63 -2.45 7.42
C LEU A 81 10.23 -3.87 7.84
N LEU A 82 9.65 -3.96 9.02
CA LEU A 82 9.06 -5.21 9.52
C LEU A 82 7.57 -5.30 9.18
N ARG A 83 7.19 -6.34 8.44
CA ARG A 83 5.78 -6.67 8.21
C ARG A 83 5.19 -7.41 9.40
N LEU A 84 4.33 -6.74 10.17
CA LEU A 84 3.72 -7.32 11.37
C LEU A 84 2.55 -8.27 11.06
N LYS A 85 1.60 -7.84 10.23
CA LYS A 85 0.36 -8.61 9.97
C LYS A 85 -0.23 -8.31 8.59
N ASP A 86 -0.86 -9.32 8.01
CA ASP A 86 -1.77 -9.15 6.88
C ASP A 86 -3.18 -8.82 7.39
N LEU A 87 -3.66 -7.62 7.11
CA LEU A 87 -4.97 -7.15 7.57
C LEU A 87 -6.13 -7.65 6.69
N GLN A 88 -5.85 -8.25 5.53
CA GLN A 88 -6.87 -8.79 4.61
C GLN A 88 -7.87 -7.74 4.09
N ILE A 89 -7.49 -6.46 4.07
CA ILE A 89 -8.25 -5.33 3.51
C ILE A 89 -7.73 -4.94 2.12
N ALA A 90 -8.53 -4.18 1.36
CA ALA A 90 -8.20 -3.62 0.05
C ALA A 90 -7.63 -4.65 -0.95
N LYS A 91 -8.17 -5.88 -0.91
CA LYS A 91 -7.67 -7.02 -1.67
C LYS A 91 -7.62 -6.71 -3.17
N CYS A 92 -6.46 -6.95 -3.78
CA CYS A 92 -6.23 -6.74 -5.19
C CYS A 92 -5.17 -7.72 -5.73
N ARG A 93 -4.99 -7.74 -7.05
CA ARG A 93 -3.95 -8.51 -7.73
C ARG A 93 -3.13 -7.58 -8.62
N LEU A 94 -1.81 -7.77 -8.63
CA LEU A 94 -0.94 -7.21 -9.65
C LEU A 94 -1.01 -8.11 -10.89
N VAL A 95 -1.21 -7.50 -12.05
CA VAL A 95 -1.34 -8.20 -13.33
C VAL A 95 -0.51 -7.50 -14.39
N ILE A 96 -0.02 -8.26 -15.36
CA ILE A 96 0.53 -7.72 -16.59
C ILE A 96 -0.63 -7.64 -17.58
N ALA A 97 -0.91 -6.45 -18.08
CA ALA A 97 -1.98 -6.20 -19.03
C ALA A 97 -1.41 -5.71 -20.36
N GLY A 98 -2.01 -6.17 -21.46
CA GLY A 98 -1.66 -5.77 -22.82
C GLY A 98 -2.91 -5.52 -23.65
N LYS A 99 -2.72 -4.95 -24.84
CA LYS A 99 -3.82 -4.74 -25.78
C LYS A 99 -4.38 -6.10 -26.24
N LYS A 100 -5.70 -6.27 -26.17
CA LYS A 100 -6.38 -7.51 -26.60
C LYS A 100 -6.01 -7.83 -28.06
N GLY A 101 -5.67 -9.09 -28.33
CA GLY A 101 -5.30 -9.58 -29.65
C GLY A 101 -3.85 -9.26 -30.07
N VAL A 102 -3.05 -8.66 -29.19
CA VAL A 102 -1.62 -8.47 -29.43
C VAL A 102 -0.84 -9.57 -28.71
N SER A 103 -0.08 -10.36 -29.47
CA SER A 103 0.84 -11.36 -28.92
C SER A 103 2.04 -10.69 -28.24
N LEU A 104 2.49 -11.27 -27.13
CA LEU A 104 3.74 -10.89 -26.48
C LEU A 104 4.91 -11.19 -27.42
N VAL A 105 5.78 -10.19 -27.65
CA VAL A 105 7.00 -10.36 -28.47
C VAL A 105 8.24 -10.12 -27.61
N SER A 106 9.38 -10.66 -28.06
CA SER A 106 10.68 -10.39 -27.43
C SER A 106 10.97 -8.89 -27.40
N ASN A 107 11.55 -8.40 -26.31
CA ASN A 107 11.93 -6.99 -26.11
C ASN A 107 10.76 -6.00 -26.00
N MET A 108 9.54 -6.47 -25.68
CA MET A 108 8.47 -5.56 -25.28
C MET A 108 8.86 -4.73 -24.04
N LYS A 109 8.51 -3.45 -24.08
CA LYS A 109 8.71 -2.53 -22.94
C LYS A 109 7.50 -2.57 -22.03
N ILE A 110 7.75 -2.63 -20.72
CA ILE A 110 6.71 -2.57 -19.69
C ILE A 110 6.63 -1.13 -19.19
N ALA A 111 5.49 -0.49 -19.38
CA ALA A 111 5.18 0.78 -18.74
C ALA A 111 4.47 0.50 -17.42
N THR A 112 5.10 0.85 -16.30
CA THR A 112 4.61 0.53 -14.95
C THR A 112 5.07 1.56 -13.94
N LYS A 113 4.27 1.78 -12.90
CA LYS A 113 4.70 2.54 -11.70
C LYS A 113 5.50 1.69 -10.71
N TYR A 114 5.61 0.39 -11.00
CA TYR A 114 6.31 -0.61 -10.22
C TYR A 114 7.48 -1.14 -11.06
N PRO A 115 8.61 -0.44 -11.23
CA PRO A 115 9.74 -0.93 -12.03
C PRO A 115 10.44 -2.15 -11.43
N THR A 116 10.49 -2.26 -10.10
CA THR A 116 11.23 -3.32 -9.40
C THR A 116 10.54 -4.67 -9.53
N ILE A 117 9.22 -4.72 -9.31
CA ILE A 117 8.46 -5.98 -9.30
C ILE A 117 8.56 -6.74 -10.64
N PRO A 118 8.32 -6.14 -11.83
CA PRO A 118 8.51 -6.82 -13.10
C PRO A 118 9.98 -7.14 -13.36
N SER A 119 10.93 -6.28 -12.97
CA SER A 119 12.35 -6.60 -13.13
C SER A 119 12.69 -7.92 -12.44
N GLU A 120 12.20 -8.15 -11.22
CA GLU A 120 12.39 -9.42 -10.50
C GLU A 120 11.68 -10.60 -11.18
N ILE A 121 10.40 -10.44 -11.56
CA ILE A 121 9.60 -11.50 -12.21
C ILE A 121 10.26 -11.97 -13.51
N PHE A 122 10.66 -11.03 -14.37
CA PHE A 122 11.23 -11.30 -15.69
C PHE A 122 12.73 -11.65 -15.64
N SER A 123 13.45 -11.29 -14.56
CA SER A 123 14.82 -11.77 -14.34
C SER A 123 14.86 -13.25 -13.98
N ILE A 124 13.84 -13.74 -13.25
CA ILE A 124 13.74 -15.13 -12.82
C ILE A 124 13.07 -16.02 -13.89
N SER A 125 12.25 -15.44 -14.76
CA SER A 125 11.35 -16.19 -15.65
C SER A 125 11.55 -15.83 -17.13
N ARG A 126 12.12 -16.76 -17.93
CA ARG A 126 11.70 -16.91 -19.34
C ARG A 126 10.23 -17.37 -19.30
N LEU A 127 9.29 -16.42 -19.31
CA LEU A 127 7.89 -16.67 -18.95
C LEU A 127 7.16 -17.67 -19.83
N ALA A 128 6.49 -18.63 -19.18
CA ALA A 128 5.15 -19.07 -19.56
C ALA A 128 4.17 -18.34 -18.63
N LEU A 129 3.36 -17.44 -19.19
CA LEU A 129 2.26 -16.81 -18.44
C LEU A 129 1.03 -17.71 -18.56
N TYR A 130 0.46 -18.04 -17.40
CA TYR A 130 -0.77 -18.79 -17.22
C TYR A 130 -1.94 -18.07 -17.90
N ASP A 131 -2.68 -18.81 -18.72
CA ASP A 131 -3.94 -18.39 -19.34
C ASP A 131 -5.07 -18.40 -18.30
N SER A 132 -5.81 -17.29 -18.27
CA SER A 132 -7.22 -17.09 -17.86
C SER A 132 -7.77 -17.85 -16.65
#